data_AF-A0A7C5AM17-F1
#
_entry.id   AF-A0A7C5AM17-F1
#
_cell.length_a   1.000
_cell.length_b   1.000
_cell.length_c   1.000
_cell.angle_alpha   90.00
_cell.angle_beta   90.00
_cell.angle_gamma   90.00
#
_symmetry.space_group_name_H-M   'P 1'
#
loop_
_entity.id
_entity.type
_entity.pdbx_description
1 polymer ?
#
loop_
_entity_poly.entity_id
_entity_poly.type
_entity_poly.pdbx_seq_one_letter_code
_entity_poly.pdbx_strand_id
1 'polypeptide(L)'
;MKEENKTSNAKGAMRVRRRLNPRAIFAPAPRLGVHGLYIDPVKVDRRTRIAQLRKGLKAALLERFPAPAPAAAQLLADRASVKILRIAAFESFILAGNSPSESTNRDYLSLCESVRRDLAMLWQMARDGVGEKVLDLREYLEILRRAEKAQVIEIKGEDVDD
;
A
#
# COMPACT_ATOMS: atom_id res chain seq x y z
N MET A 1 -27.30 -52.75 19.67
CA MET A 1 -26.60 -51.82 18.75
C MET A 1 -27.20 -50.44 18.90
N LYS A 2 -26.47 -49.52 19.54
CA LYS A 2 -26.68 -48.06 19.51
C LYS A 2 -25.28 -47.45 19.52
N GLU A 3 -24.87 -46.85 18.42
CA GLU A 3 -23.61 -46.11 18.32
C GLU A 3 -23.84 -44.68 18.83
N GLU A 4 -23.14 -44.31 19.90
CA GLU A 4 -23.10 -42.94 20.41
C GLU A 4 -21.87 -42.21 19.88
N ASN A 5 -22.11 -41.25 18.99
CA ASN A 5 -21.18 -40.19 18.60
C ASN A 5 -20.92 -39.24 19.77
N LYS A 6 -19.71 -39.23 20.36
CA LYS A 6 -19.13 -38.06 21.06
C LYS A 6 -17.59 -38.11 21.06
N THR A 7 -16.94 -37.64 20.00
CA THR A 7 -15.54 -37.21 20.11
C THR A 7 -15.49 -35.77 20.65
N SER A 8 -14.88 -35.68 21.81
CA SER A 8 -14.78 -34.53 22.69
C SER A 8 -13.95 -33.38 22.12
N ASN A 9 -14.51 -32.17 22.20
CA ASN A 9 -13.76 -30.91 22.14
C ASN A 9 -12.69 -30.87 23.25
N ALA A 10 -11.43 -31.02 22.87
CA ALA A 10 -10.29 -30.83 23.78
C ALA A 10 -10.18 -29.33 24.15
N LYS A 11 -10.72 -28.98 25.32
CA LYS A 11 -10.43 -27.74 26.05
C LYS A 11 -8.97 -27.76 26.50
N GLY A 12 -8.10 -27.02 25.81
CA GLY A 12 -6.69 -26.98 26.18
C GLY A 12 -5.81 -25.92 25.51
N ALA A 13 -6.36 -24.82 24.97
CA ALA A 13 -5.52 -23.71 24.54
C ALA A 13 -5.19 -22.82 25.76
N MET A 14 -4.05 -23.12 26.38
CA MET A 14 -3.47 -22.38 27.51
C MET A 14 -3.32 -20.89 27.13
N ARG A 15 -4.22 -20.03 27.63
CA ARG A 15 -4.14 -18.57 27.47
C ARG A 15 -2.99 -18.04 28.32
N VAL A 16 -1.80 -17.96 27.75
CA VAL A 16 -0.67 -17.23 28.34
C VAL A 16 -1.01 -15.72 28.32
N ARG A 17 -1.71 -15.24 29.35
CA ARG A 17 -1.82 -13.80 29.64
C ARG A 17 -0.49 -13.31 30.23
N ARG A 18 0.54 -13.16 29.39
CA ARG A 18 1.72 -12.36 29.77
C ARG A 18 1.28 -10.91 29.84
N ARG A 19 1.27 -10.34 31.05
CA ARG A 19 1.06 -8.91 31.28
C ARG A 19 2.14 -8.14 30.51
N LEU A 20 1.72 -7.40 29.48
CA LEU A 20 2.58 -6.50 28.72
C LEU A 20 3.12 -5.43 29.68
N ASN A 21 4.44 -5.26 29.72
CA ASN A 21 5.10 -4.28 30.58
C ASN A 21 4.78 -2.86 30.05
N PRO A 22 4.10 -1.99 30.82
CA PRO A 22 3.64 -0.68 30.35
C PRO A 22 4.78 0.32 30.11
N ARG A 23 6.03 -0.04 30.43
CA ARG A 23 7.23 0.81 30.29
C ARG A 23 8.16 0.43 29.14
N ALA A 24 7.73 -0.45 28.23
CA ALA A 24 8.57 -0.80 27.08
C ALA A 24 8.68 0.41 26.13
N ILE A 25 9.91 0.97 26.02
CA ILE A 25 10.26 2.12 25.15
C ILE A 25 9.87 1.81 23.69
N PHE A 26 10.06 0.56 23.28
CA PHE A 26 9.47 0.00 22.07
C PHE A 26 8.35 -0.94 22.50
N ALA A 27 7.10 -0.55 22.29
CA ALA A 27 6.01 -1.48 22.48
C ALA A 27 6.22 -2.65 21.50
N PRO A 28 6.15 -3.90 21.96
CA PRO A 28 6.21 -5.03 21.05
C PRO A 28 5.06 -4.86 20.04
N ALA A 29 5.38 -5.03 18.76
CA ALA A 29 4.37 -5.09 17.71
C ALA A 29 3.24 -6.01 18.16
N PRO A 30 1.96 -5.68 17.87
CA PRO A 30 0.84 -6.52 18.27
C PRO A 30 1.13 -7.94 17.79
N ARG A 31 1.26 -8.88 18.73
CA ARG A 31 1.41 -10.31 18.44
C ARG A 31 0.10 -10.80 17.84
N LEU A 32 -0.08 -10.54 16.56
CA LEU A 32 -1.09 -11.17 15.77
C LEU A 32 -0.64 -12.63 15.66
N GLY A 33 -1.42 -13.56 16.21
CA GLY A 33 -1.19 -15.00 16.00
C GLY A 33 -1.36 -15.45 14.55
N VAL A 34 -1.55 -14.48 13.64
CA VAL A 34 -1.69 -14.59 12.20
C VAL A 34 -0.69 -13.61 11.62
N HIS A 35 0.06 -14.01 10.61
CA HIS A 35 1.17 -13.29 9.96
C HIS A 35 0.84 -11.87 9.41
N GLY A 36 -0.38 -11.37 9.57
CA GLY A 36 -0.71 -9.95 9.42
C GLY A 36 -0.90 -9.43 7.99
N LEU A 37 -0.55 -10.20 6.96
CA LEU A 37 -0.70 -9.78 5.55
C LEU A 37 -2.15 -9.48 5.15
N TYR A 38 -3.12 -10.06 5.85
CA TYR A 38 -4.55 -9.93 5.56
C TYR A 38 -5.28 -8.95 6.49
N ILE A 39 -4.57 -8.22 7.35
CA ILE A 39 -5.22 -7.26 8.24
C ILE A 39 -5.90 -6.18 7.40
N ASP A 40 -7.17 -5.91 7.70
CA ASP A 40 -7.89 -4.78 7.15
C ASP A 40 -7.81 -3.60 8.13
N PRO A 41 -6.84 -2.66 7.96
CA PRO A 41 -6.71 -1.51 8.83
C PRO A 41 -7.84 -0.49 8.67
N VAL A 42 -8.78 -0.66 7.71
CA VAL A 42 -9.92 0.23 7.51
C VAL A 42 -11.01 -0.01 8.56
N LYS A 43 -11.15 -1.24 9.06
CA LYS A 43 -12.12 -1.62 10.10
C LYS A 43 -11.63 -1.34 11.52
N VAL A 44 -10.44 -0.77 11.67
CA VAL A 44 -9.81 -0.55 12.97
C VAL A 44 -10.27 0.80 13.53
N ASP A 45 -10.76 0.80 14.78
CA ASP A 45 -11.16 2.02 15.49
C ASP A 45 -10.06 3.09 15.39
N ARG A 46 -10.45 4.33 15.10
CA ARG A 46 -9.57 5.49 14.90
C ARG A 46 -8.71 5.82 16.12
N ARG A 47 -9.10 5.32 17.30
CA ARG A 47 -8.36 5.47 18.57
C ARG A 47 -7.21 4.48 18.73
N THR A 48 -7.14 3.46 17.88
CA THR A 48 -6.08 2.45 17.97
C THR A 48 -4.74 2.99 17.50
N ARG A 49 -3.66 2.42 18.03
CA ARG A 49 -2.28 2.71 17.60
C ARG A 49 -2.08 2.47 16.11
N ILE A 50 -2.72 1.45 15.53
CA ILE A 50 -2.63 1.15 14.09
C ILE A 50 -3.25 2.27 13.26
N ALA A 51 -4.40 2.82 13.68
CA ALA A 51 -5.02 3.94 12.98
C ALA A 51 -4.18 5.22 13.07
N GLN A 52 -3.54 5.47 14.22
CA GLN A 52 -2.61 6.59 14.39
C GLN A 52 -1.35 6.42 13.51
N LEU A 53 -0.77 5.22 13.47
CA LEU A 53 0.36 4.90 12.61
C LEU A 53 0.00 5.09 11.13
N ARG A 54 -1.17 4.62 10.71
CA ARG A 54 -1.67 4.82 9.34
C ARG A 54 -1.79 6.31 9.02
N LYS A 55 -2.37 7.11 9.91
CA LYS A 55 -2.52 8.56 9.73
C LYS A 55 -1.15 9.24 9.60
N GLY A 56 -0.21 8.89 10.47
CA GLY A 56 1.17 9.43 10.42
C GLY A 56 1.90 9.03 9.14
N LEU A 57 1.78 7.76 8.72
CA LEU A 57 2.39 7.27 7.50
C LEU A 57 1.80 7.94 6.25
N LYS A 58 0.47 8.12 6.18
CA LYS A 58 -0.18 8.86 5.10
C LYS A 58 0.34 10.30 5.04
N ALA A 59 0.46 10.98 6.18
CA ALA A 59 0.98 12.34 6.23
C ALA A 59 2.44 12.42 5.73
N ALA A 60 3.30 11.48 6.15
CA ALA A 60 4.69 11.40 5.69
C ALA A 60 4.79 11.14 4.18
N LEU A 61 3.95 10.27 3.62
CA LEU A 61 3.91 10.00 2.18
C LEU A 61 3.45 11.21 1.35
N LEU A 62 2.68 12.12 1.95
CA LEU A 62 2.13 13.30 1.28
C LEU A 62 2.92 14.58 1.56
N GLU A 63 4.01 14.52 2.32
CA GLU A 63 4.79 15.69 2.76
C GLU A 63 5.32 16.53 1.59
N ARG A 64 5.61 15.89 0.44
CA ARG A 64 6.14 16.56 -0.75
C ARG A 64 5.07 17.22 -1.64
N PHE A 65 3.79 17.06 -1.32
CA PHE A 65 2.71 17.63 -2.11
C PHE A 65 2.23 18.96 -1.51
N PRO A 66 1.73 19.90 -2.33
CA PRO A 66 1.08 21.10 -1.82
C PRO A 66 -0.15 20.75 -0.98
N ALA A 67 -0.52 21.60 -0.02
CA ALA A 67 -1.72 21.41 0.79
C ALA A 67 -2.92 22.14 0.16
N PRO A 68 -4.05 21.47 -0.15
CA PRO A 68 -4.27 20.03 -0.05
C PRO A 68 -3.64 19.24 -1.20
N ALA A 69 -3.14 18.03 -0.90
CA ALA A 69 -2.52 17.17 -1.90
C ALA A 69 -3.55 16.72 -2.96
N PRO A 70 -3.14 16.43 -4.21
CA PRO A 70 -4.04 15.93 -5.25
C PRO A 70 -4.80 14.67 -4.80
N ALA A 71 -6.08 14.54 -5.17
CA ALA A 71 -6.92 13.42 -4.76
C ALA A 71 -6.31 12.05 -5.13
N ALA A 72 -5.69 11.95 -6.31
CA ALA A 72 -4.97 10.75 -6.74
C ALA A 72 -3.80 10.41 -5.80
N ALA A 73 -3.02 11.41 -5.38
CA ALA A 73 -1.93 11.22 -4.43
C ALA A 73 -2.46 10.78 -3.05
N GLN A 74 -3.56 11.37 -2.59
CA GLN A 74 -4.19 10.98 -1.33
C GLN A 74 -4.65 9.51 -1.31
N LEU A 75 -5.29 9.06 -2.40
CA LEU A 75 -5.73 7.66 -2.56
C LEU A 75 -4.54 6.70 -2.60
N LEU A 76 -3.50 7.08 -3.35
CA LEU A 76 -2.28 6.27 -3.49
C LEU A 76 -1.54 6.16 -2.15
N ALA A 77 -1.42 7.26 -1.41
CA ALA A 77 -0.84 7.28 -0.06
C ALA A 77 -1.67 6.46 0.94
N ASP A 78 -3.00 6.53 0.87
CA ASP A 78 -3.87 5.65 1.67
C ASP A 78 -3.61 4.18 1.37
N ARG A 79 -3.58 3.79 0.09
CA ARG A 79 -3.31 2.42 -0.35
C ARG A 79 -1.93 1.94 0.11
N ALA A 80 -0.89 2.74 -0.13
CA ALA A 80 0.48 2.42 0.27
C ALA A 80 0.59 2.25 1.80
N SER A 81 -0.05 3.13 2.57
CA SER A 81 0.01 3.08 4.04
C SER A 81 -0.55 1.77 4.60
N VAL A 82 -1.64 1.24 4.01
CA VAL A 82 -2.24 -0.03 4.40
C VAL A 82 -1.30 -1.20 4.13
N LYS A 83 -0.69 -1.22 2.93
CA LYS A 83 0.22 -2.29 2.53
C LYS A 83 1.50 -2.30 3.37
N ILE A 84 2.07 -1.14 3.66
CA ILE A 84 3.26 -1.01 4.53
C ILE A 84 2.97 -1.54 5.94
N LEU A 85 1.80 -1.23 6.51
CA LEU A 85 1.42 -1.76 7.83
C LEU A 85 1.27 -3.28 7.82
N ARG A 86 0.79 -3.87 6.73
CA ARG A 86 0.73 -5.33 6.55
C ARG A 86 2.11 -5.97 6.47
N ILE A 87 3.04 -5.34 5.72
CA ILE A 87 4.44 -5.74 5.66
C ILE A 87 5.08 -5.70 7.06
N ALA A 88 4.93 -4.59 7.78
CA ALA A 88 5.49 -4.45 9.12
C ALA A 88 4.93 -5.48 10.12
N ALA A 89 3.65 -5.83 10.00
CA ALA A 89 3.04 -6.88 10.81
C ALA A 89 3.61 -8.27 10.48
N PHE A 90 3.85 -8.55 9.19
CA PHE A 90 4.49 -9.78 8.75
C PHE A 90 5.93 -9.88 9.23
N GLU A 91 6.74 -8.84 9.04
CA GLU A 91 8.14 -8.81 9.51
C GLU A 91 8.23 -8.99 11.03
N SER A 92 7.32 -8.38 11.79
CA SER A 92 7.22 -8.57 13.24
C SER A 92 6.91 -10.02 13.62
N PHE A 93 6.11 -10.72 12.83
CA PHE A 93 5.80 -12.13 13.02
C PHE A 93 7.04 -13.01 12.78
N ILE A 94 7.84 -12.70 11.75
CA ILE A 94 9.12 -13.39 11.47
C ILE A 94 10.14 -13.13 12.58
N LEU A 95 10.31 -11.87 12.99
CA LEU A 95 11.25 -11.47 14.05
C LEU A 95 10.88 -12.08 15.41
N ALA A 96 9.62 -12.42 15.63
CA ALA A 96 9.18 -13.16 16.81
C ALA A 96 9.54 -14.66 16.78
N GLY A 97 10.22 -15.13 15.72
CA GLY A 97 10.68 -16.50 15.55
C GLY A 97 9.65 -17.44 14.93
N ASN A 98 8.57 -16.91 14.33
CA ASN A 98 7.58 -17.74 13.68
C ASN A 98 7.95 -17.99 12.21
N SER A 99 7.63 -19.18 11.72
CA SER A 99 7.87 -19.56 10.32
C SER A 99 6.59 -19.44 9.49
N PRO A 100 6.57 -18.62 8.44
CA PRO A 100 5.45 -18.51 7.52
C PRO A 100 5.42 -19.70 6.54
N SER A 101 4.27 -19.96 5.92
CA SER A 101 4.22 -20.90 4.80
C SER A 101 4.90 -20.32 3.55
N GLU A 102 5.29 -21.18 2.60
CA GLU A 102 5.90 -20.74 1.34
C GLU A 102 4.95 -19.83 0.52
N SER A 103 3.66 -20.15 0.49
CA SER A 103 2.64 -19.29 -0.13
C SER A 103 2.62 -17.89 0.48
N THR A 104 2.70 -17.79 1.81
CA THR A 104 2.73 -16.52 2.54
C THR A 104 3.98 -15.69 2.19
N ASN A 105 5.12 -16.34 1.98
CA ASN A 105 6.34 -15.65 1.52
C ASN A 105 6.17 -15.07 0.11
N ARG A 106 5.51 -15.79 -0.80
CA ARG A 106 5.22 -15.28 -2.16
C ARG A 106 4.28 -14.08 -2.11
N ASP A 107 3.25 -14.14 -1.26
CA ASP A 107 2.32 -13.02 -1.05
C ASP A 107 3.03 -11.80 -0.45
N TYR A 108 3.95 -12.01 0.49
CA TYR A 108 4.80 -10.97 1.05
C TYR A 108 5.65 -10.28 -0.03
N LEU A 109 6.34 -11.03 -0.88
CA LEU A 109 7.15 -10.48 -1.97
C LEU A 109 6.30 -9.69 -2.98
N SER A 110 5.13 -10.23 -3.34
CA SER A 110 4.15 -9.54 -4.20
C SER A 110 3.68 -8.22 -3.58
N LEU A 111 3.41 -8.22 -2.27
CA LEU A 111 3.01 -7.02 -1.54
C LEU A 111 4.13 -5.97 -1.50
N CYS A 112 5.38 -6.38 -1.29
CA CYS A 112 6.55 -5.49 -1.32
C CYS A 112 6.72 -4.82 -2.69
N GLU A 113 6.62 -5.60 -3.76
CA GLU A 113 6.67 -5.08 -5.14
C GLU A 113 5.51 -4.11 -5.42
N SER A 114 4.31 -4.43 -4.92
CA SER A 114 3.15 -3.54 -5.01
C SER A 114 3.35 -2.22 -4.28
N VAL A 115 3.99 -2.23 -3.10
CA VAL A 115 4.35 -1.00 -2.37
C VAL A 115 5.41 -0.21 -3.12
N ARG A 116 6.43 -0.87 -3.67
CA ARG A 116 7.48 -0.23 -4.45
C ARG A 116 6.90 0.57 -5.63
N ARG A 117 5.92 0.00 -6.33
CA ARG A 117 5.21 0.69 -7.42
C ARG A 117 4.39 1.88 -6.94
N ASP A 118 3.68 1.74 -5.81
CA ASP A 118 2.91 2.85 -5.22
C ASP A 118 3.84 4.02 -4.83
N LEU A 119 4.99 3.72 -4.23
CA LEU A 119 5.99 4.72 -3.85
C LEU A 119 6.63 5.39 -5.07
N ALA A 120 6.96 4.61 -6.10
CA ALA A 120 7.49 5.14 -7.36
C ALA A 120 6.49 6.08 -8.04
N MET A 121 5.21 5.70 -8.08
CA MET A 121 4.14 6.56 -8.59
C MET A 121 3.97 7.83 -7.76
N LEU A 122 3.96 7.75 -6.42
CA LEU A 122 3.91 8.94 -5.56
C LEU A 122 5.11 9.87 -5.82
N TRP A 123 6.30 9.30 -5.96
CA TRP A 123 7.51 10.06 -6.23
C TRP A 123 7.46 10.75 -7.59
N GLN A 124 7.00 10.05 -8.62
CA GLN A 124 6.82 10.62 -9.95
C GLN A 124 5.75 11.71 -9.95
N MET A 125 4.60 11.48 -9.33
CA MET A 125 3.56 12.51 -9.16
C MET A 125 4.07 13.75 -8.40
N ALA A 126 4.91 13.57 -7.38
CA ALA A 126 5.51 14.68 -6.65
C ALA A 126 6.54 15.44 -7.50
N ARG A 127 7.22 14.75 -8.42
CA ARG A 127 8.19 15.34 -9.35
C ARG A 127 7.50 16.10 -10.48
N ASP A 128 6.49 15.49 -11.08
CA ASP A 128 5.76 16.04 -12.23
C ASP A 128 4.79 17.15 -11.77
N GLY A 129 4.20 16.99 -10.58
CA GLY A 129 3.22 17.90 -9.97
C GLY A 129 3.74 19.16 -9.29
N VAL A 130 5.02 19.53 -9.48
CA VAL A 130 5.55 20.86 -9.10
C VAL A 130 5.80 21.75 -10.34
N GLY A 131 5.63 21.22 -11.56
CA GLY A 131 5.96 21.95 -12.79
C GLY A 131 5.06 21.72 -14.00
N GLU A 132 4.27 20.65 -14.07
CA GLU A 132 3.39 20.45 -15.21
C GLU A 132 2.05 21.17 -15.01
N LYS A 133 1.80 22.18 -15.87
CA LYS A 133 0.45 22.66 -16.13
C LYS A 133 -0.37 21.45 -16.56
N VAL A 134 -1.34 21.08 -15.73
CA VAL A 134 -2.40 20.16 -16.14
C VAL A 134 -3.11 20.85 -17.31
N LEU A 135 -2.84 20.35 -18.52
CA LEU A 135 -3.48 20.84 -19.73
C LEU A 135 -4.99 20.59 -19.61
N ASP A 136 -5.79 21.60 -19.93
CA ASP A 136 -7.24 21.40 -20.05
C ASP A 136 -7.50 20.38 -21.17
N LEU A 137 -8.62 19.63 -21.09
CA LEU A 137 -8.98 18.64 -22.12
C LEU A 137 -8.98 19.26 -23.51
N ARG A 138 -9.39 20.53 -23.61
CA ARG A 138 -9.35 21.29 -24.86
C ARG A 138 -7.92 21.52 -25.35
N GLU A 139 -7.01 21.92 -24.47
CA GLU A 139 -5.60 22.14 -24.81
C GLU A 139 -4.90 20.83 -25.21
N TYR A 140 -5.21 19.73 -24.51
CA TYR A 140 -4.73 18.40 -24.85
C TYR A 140 -5.20 17.95 -26.24
N LEU A 141 -6.49 18.13 -26.55
CA LEU A 141 -7.03 17.80 -27.88
C LEU A 141 -6.46 18.70 -28.98
N GLU A 142 -6.16 19.97 -28.69
CA GLU A 142 -5.49 20.86 -29.64
C GLU A 142 -4.04 20.44 -29.91
N ILE A 143 -3.31 19.98 -28.89
CA ILE A 143 -1.95 19.45 -29.06
C ILE A 143 -1.95 18.19 -29.93
N LEU A 144 -2.88 17.25 -29.68
CA LEU A 144 -3.01 16.05 -30.51
C LEU A 144 -3.32 16.39 -31.98
N ARG A 145 -4.26 17.30 -32.23
CA ARG A 145 -4.60 17.74 -33.60
C ARG A 145 -3.44 18.46 -34.29
N ARG A 146 -2.60 19.19 -33.55
CA ARG A 146 -1.39 19.82 -34.10
C ARG A 146 -0.31 18.79 -34.41
N ALA A 147 -0.12 17.79 -33.56
CA ALA A 147 0.82 16.70 -33.79
C ALA A 147 0.43 15.85 -35.01
N GLU A 148 -0.87 15.53 -35.16
CA GLU A 148 -1.38 14.85 -36.36
C GLU A 148 -1.14 15.67 -37.63
N LYS A 149 -1.38 16.99 -37.60
CA LYS A 149 -1.10 17.86 -38.75
C LYS A 149 0.38 17.96 -39.08
N ALA A 150 1.26 17.99 -38.07
CA ALA A 150 2.70 18.02 -38.27
C ALA A 150 3.23 16.73 -38.92
N GLN A 151 2.76 15.57 -38.46
CA GLN A 151 3.09 14.28 -39.08
C GLN A 151 2.59 14.17 -40.53
N VAL A 152 1.40 14.70 -40.82
CA VAL A 152 0.85 14.72 -42.20
C VAL A 152 1.65 15.64 -43.12
N ILE A 153 2.32 16.66 -42.59
CA ILE A 153 3.20 17.55 -43.37
C ILE A 153 4.56 16.89 -43.61
N GLU A 154 5.15 16.21 -42.61
CA GLU A 154 6.40 15.45 -42.79
C GLU A 154 6.23 14.34 -43.84
N ILE A 155 5.13 13.59 -43.81
CA ILE A 155 4.85 12.52 -44.80
C ILE A 155 4.62 13.09 -46.22
N LYS A 156 4.21 14.36 -46.35
CA LYS A 156 4.02 15.01 -47.66
C LYS A 156 5.22 15.83 -48.14
N GLY A 157 6.22 16.02 -47.28
CA GLY A 157 7.43 16.77 -47.60
C GLY A 157 8.60 15.90 -48.06
N GLU A 158 8.46 14.57 -48.01
CA GLU A 158 9.54 13.63 -48.35
C GLU A 158 9.52 13.14 -49.81
N ASP A 159 8.54 13.55 -50.61
CA ASP A 159 8.49 13.28 -52.05
C ASP A 159 8.36 14.61 -52.82
N VAL A 160 9.48 15.27 -53.13
CA VAL A 160 9.83 15.89 -54.43
C VAL A 160 11.19 16.57 -54.23
N ASP A 161 12.26 15.87 -54.62
CA ASP A 161 13.43 16.45 -55.30
C ASP A 161 14.30 15.28 -55.78
N ASP A 162 13.99 14.79 -56.99
CA ASP A 162 14.93 14.23 -57.98
C ASP A 162 14.26 14.24 -59.37
#